data_AF-A0A3S0DZE9-F1
#
_entry.id   AF-A0A3S0DZE9-F1
#
_cell.length_a   1.000
_cell.length_b   1.000
_cell.length_c   1.000
_cell.angle_alpha   90.00
_cell.angle_beta   90.00
_cell.angle_gamma   90.00
#
_symmetry.space_group_name_H-M   'P 1'
#
loop_
_entity.id
_entity.type
_entity.pdbx_description
1 polymer ?
#
loop_
_entity_poly.entity_id
_entity_poly.type
_entity_poly.pdbx_seq_one_letter_code
_entity_poly.pdbx_strand_id
1 'polypeptide(L)'
;PQLPDFFGAVAEHVTVAAQVGGGFALSLARPPSPEVREALLSVLPTKKEKEAFAVALDRFEFRHQALAAPSARGIPFRPLPLLCLRFGDDGQADLDLAEKETLVDLAGFSLAAQSPELPAFVPDKDHKPYLLDVDKGHLRIEQEQAAYGVNLDLVPTDVTETDLMRWLDERLRTQGVTQSQRLTWLGGVLRWLQREKQYSLTALVRHRNQLADALAERMAALRGEAQKTGFQLALLGDDPKGCISSDYTFNFGPGMYPAQPPYYQGRYRFLKHYYGVIGDLQVPTARQTDHEYHCAVAIDEHPAVRHWVRNLPKSPFSFSLPTAVQNFYPDFVCELMDGRHLVVEYKGEGYKSNDDSQAKRLVGEYWAKVSGNLFLMAVERDEQGRGVRQQLDAVIGHISSPPAFAEHQRVRLCRDLESEGYRLRRDMAGTVLSVYGDGAAYAVEFADVDGAIAVVTVAANVLVGAAEQ
;
A
#
# COMPACT_ATOMS: atom_id res chain seq x y z
N PRO A 1 -13.24 3.81 -52.12
CA PRO A 1 -12.89 2.57 -51.38
C PRO A 1 -14.16 1.85 -50.92
N GLN A 2 -14.47 0.69 -51.54
CA GLN A 2 -15.52 -0.18 -51.04
C GLN A 2 -15.11 -0.68 -49.65
N LEU A 3 -15.99 -0.51 -48.66
CA LEU A 3 -15.87 -1.19 -47.37
C LEU A 3 -15.90 -2.69 -47.68
N PRO A 4 -14.88 -3.48 -47.29
CA PRO A 4 -14.96 -4.91 -47.47
C PRO A 4 -16.19 -5.45 -46.70
N ASP A 5 -16.85 -6.46 -47.25
CA ASP A 5 -18.01 -7.20 -46.69
C ASP A 5 -17.77 -7.79 -45.27
N PHE A 6 -16.67 -7.45 -44.63
CA PHE A 6 -16.23 -7.89 -43.31
C PHE A 6 -17.11 -7.39 -42.16
N PHE A 7 -17.94 -6.36 -42.37
CA PHE A 7 -18.79 -5.77 -41.33
C PHE A 7 -20.13 -6.50 -41.12
N GLY A 8 -20.47 -7.49 -41.95
CA GLY A 8 -21.73 -8.25 -41.86
C GLY A 8 -21.90 -9.07 -40.57
N ALA A 9 -20.83 -9.33 -39.83
CA ALA A 9 -20.86 -10.15 -38.60
C ALA A 9 -20.45 -9.39 -37.32
N VAL A 10 -20.11 -8.09 -37.39
CA VAL A 10 -19.42 -7.37 -36.30
C VAL A 10 -20.30 -6.29 -35.61
N ALA A 11 -21.46 -5.94 -36.17
CA ALA A 11 -22.01 -4.61 -35.98
C ALA A 11 -23.30 -4.49 -35.13
N GLU A 12 -23.38 -5.10 -33.94
CA GLU A 12 -24.38 -4.61 -32.96
C GLU A 12 -23.98 -3.27 -32.32
N HIS A 13 -22.68 -2.92 -32.37
CA HIS A 13 -22.14 -1.76 -31.63
C HIS A 13 -21.24 -0.84 -32.47
N VAL A 14 -21.20 -1.06 -33.78
CA VAL A 14 -20.40 -0.28 -34.74
C VAL A 14 -21.32 0.24 -35.83
N THR A 15 -21.55 1.55 -35.89
CA THR A 15 -22.37 2.15 -36.96
C THR A 15 -21.50 2.99 -37.87
N VAL A 16 -21.62 2.77 -39.18
CA VAL A 16 -20.91 3.52 -40.21
C VAL A 16 -21.92 4.33 -41.02
N ALA A 17 -21.77 5.65 -41.07
CA ALA A 17 -22.61 6.54 -41.85
C ALA A 17 -21.78 7.29 -42.88
N ALA A 18 -22.24 7.36 -44.14
CA ALA A 18 -21.60 8.19 -45.15
C ALA A 18 -21.79 9.68 -44.82
N GLN A 19 -20.72 10.49 -44.92
CA GLN A 19 -20.80 11.93 -44.72
C GLN A 19 -21.08 12.67 -46.03
N VAL A 20 -21.90 13.73 -45.96
CA VAL A 20 -22.18 14.61 -47.09
C VAL A 20 -20.90 15.39 -47.42
N GLY A 21 -20.28 15.09 -48.56
CA GLY A 21 -18.97 15.62 -48.96
C GLY A 21 -17.89 14.56 -49.21
N GLY A 22 -18.19 13.28 -48.99
CA GLY A 22 -17.26 12.17 -49.13
C GLY A 22 -16.57 11.81 -47.82
N GLY A 23 -16.48 10.51 -47.51
CA GLY A 23 -15.97 9.99 -46.24
C GLY A 23 -17.00 9.20 -45.46
N PHE A 24 -16.56 8.54 -44.37
CA PHE A 24 -17.40 7.73 -43.49
C PHE A 24 -17.23 8.18 -42.04
N ALA A 25 -18.34 8.35 -41.32
CA ALA A 25 -18.38 8.54 -39.87
C ALA A 25 -18.56 7.19 -39.18
N LEU A 26 -17.62 6.82 -38.31
CA LEU A 26 -17.67 5.63 -37.49
C LEU A 26 -18.13 6.02 -36.07
N SER A 27 -19.18 5.38 -35.56
CA SER A 27 -19.54 5.46 -34.13
C SER A 27 -19.40 4.08 -33.48
N LEU A 28 -18.71 4.06 -32.34
CA LEU A 28 -18.46 2.87 -31.54
C LEU A 28 -19.18 3.03 -30.20
N ALA A 29 -20.10 2.13 -29.87
CA ALA A 29 -20.77 2.17 -28.57
C ALA A 29 -19.90 1.58 -27.43
N ARG A 30 -18.95 0.70 -27.78
CA ARG A 30 -17.99 0.07 -26.87
C ARG A 30 -16.62 -0.10 -27.54
N PRO A 31 -15.53 -0.29 -26.78
CA PRO A 31 -14.22 -0.64 -27.32
C PRO A 31 -14.28 -1.80 -28.32
N PRO A 32 -13.63 -1.70 -29.50
CA PRO A 32 -13.56 -2.78 -30.47
C PRO A 32 -12.64 -3.92 -29.98
N SER A 33 -12.84 -5.12 -30.52
CA SER A 33 -11.88 -6.23 -30.35
C SER A 33 -10.55 -5.92 -31.05
N PRO A 34 -9.44 -6.60 -30.70
CA PRO A 34 -8.17 -6.44 -31.39
C PRO A 34 -8.28 -6.63 -32.91
N GLU A 35 -9.03 -7.64 -33.39
CA GLU A 35 -9.18 -7.87 -34.83
C GLU A 35 -9.93 -6.73 -35.51
N VAL A 36 -11.00 -6.23 -34.87
CA VAL A 36 -11.78 -5.10 -35.39
C VAL A 36 -10.94 -3.82 -35.40
N ARG A 37 -10.13 -3.60 -34.36
CA ARG A 37 -9.21 -2.46 -34.28
C ARG A 37 -8.18 -2.49 -35.42
N GLU A 38 -7.57 -3.64 -35.69
CA GLU A 38 -6.62 -3.80 -36.79
C GLU A 38 -7.32 -3.60 -38.15
N ALA A 39 -8.51 -4.16 -38.33
CA ALA A 39 -9.30 -3.98 -39.54
C ALA A 39 -9.61 -2.49 -39.79
N LEU A 40 -10.07 -1.76 -38.76
CA LEU A 40 -10.35 -0.32 -38.86
C LEU A 40 -9.09 0.49 -39.21
N LEU A 41 -7.94 0.17 -38.61
CA LEU A 41 -6.66 0.83 -38.91
C LEU A 41 -6.16 0.50 -40.34
N SER A 42 -6.49 -0.68 -40.87
CA SER A 42 -6.04 -1.10 -42.20
C SER A 42 -6.72 -0.32 -43.34
N VAL A 43 -7.97 0.12 -43.12
CA VAL A 43 -8.80 0.85 -44.11
C VAL A 43 -8.38 2.31 -44.29
N LEU A 44 -7.67 2.89 -43.32
CA LEU A 44 -7.22 4.28 -43.38
C LEU A 44 -6.08 4.46 -44.39
N PRO A 45 -6.14 5.46 -45.29
CA PRO A 45 -5.22 5.55 -46.43
C PRO A 45 -3.84 6.10 -46.06
N THR A 46 -3.74 7.02 -45.09
CA THR A 46 -2.46 7.65 -44.73
C THR A 46 -1.96 7.25 -43.35
N LYS A 47 -0.62 7.27 -43.17
CA LYS A 47 0.02 7.03 -41.86
C LYS A 47 -0.45 8.04 -40.79
N LYS A 48 -0.61 9.31 -41.17
CA LYS A 48 -1.07 10.39 -40.26
C LYS A 48 -2.50 10.16 -39.77
N GLU A 49 -3.40 9.70 -40.63
CA GLU A 49 -4.77 9.34 -40.22
C GLU A 49 -4.79 8.09 -39.34
N LYS A 50 -3.96 7.08 -39.63
CA LYS A 50 -3.80 5.90 -38.76
C LYS A 50 -3.35 6.28 -37.35
N GLU A 51 -2.36 7.15 -37.23
CA GLU A 51 -1.85 7.63 -35.95
C GLU A 51 -2.93 8.45 -35.20
N ALA A 52 -3.60 9.39 -35.87
CA ALA A 52 -4.65 10.18 -35.25
C ALA A 52 -5.85 9.33 -34.80
N PHE A 53 -6.26 8.35 -35.60
CA PHE A 53 -7.33 7.41 -35.27
C PHE A 53 -6.93 6.49 -34.11
N ALA A 54 -5.70 5.98 -34.09
CA ALA A 54 -5.18 5.17 -32.99
C ALA A 54 -5.23 5.95 -31.66
N VAL A 55 -4.77 7.21 -31.65
CA VAL A 55 -4.82 8.06 -30.45
C VAL A 55 -6.26 8.34 -30.00
N ALA A 56 -7.17 8.60 -30.94
CA ALA A 56 -8.58 8.81 -30.63
C ALA A 56 -9.23 7.54 -30.05
N LEU A 57 -8.90 6.38 -30.62
CA LEU A 57 -9.37 5.08 -30.17
C LEU A 57 -8.82 4.74 -28.78
N ASP A 58 -7.53 4.94 -28.53
CA ASP A 58 -6.90 4.73 -27.22
C ASP A 58 -7.57 5.60 -26.15
N ARG A 59 -7.88 6.87 -26.46
CA ARG A 59 -8.63 7.75 -25.57
C ARG A 59 -10.06 7.27 -25.31
N PHE A 60 -10.74 6.78 -26.33
CA PHE A 60 -12.09 6.22 -26.20
C PHE A 60 -12.09 4.96 -25.33
N GLU A 61 -11.18 4.03 -25.60
CA GLU A 61 -11.00 2.79 -24.83
C GLU A 61 -10.68 3.09 -23.37
N PHE A 62 -9.75 4.02 -23.11
CA PHE A 62 -9.38 4.45 -21.77
C PHE A 62 -10.57 5.03 -21.00
N ARG A 63 -11.36 5.92 -21.62
CA ARG A 63 -12.57 6.48 -20.98
C ARG A 63 -13.59 5.40 -20.67
N HIS A 64 -13.79 4.45 -21.58
CA HIS A 64 -14.75 3.39 -21.37
C HIS A 64 -14.29 2.42 -20.27
N GLN A 65 -13.00 2.07 -20.22
CA GLN A 65 -12.44 1.30 -19.12
C GLN A 65 -12.59 2.04 -17.78
N ALA A 66 -12.35 3.35 -17.78
CA ALA A 66 -12.49 4.16 -16.58
C ALA A 66 -13.93 4.18 -16.03
N LEU A 67 -14.93 4.22 -16.90
CA LEU A 67 -16.34 4.17 -16.54
C LEU A 67 -16.83 2.75 -16.18
N ALA A 68 -16.22 1.72 -16.79
CA ALA A 68 -16.57 0.32 -16.53
C ALA A 68 -15.98 -0.21 -15.22
N ALA A 69 -14.99 0.50 -14.65
CA ALA A 69 -14.31 0.07 -13.44
C ALA A 69 -15.27 -0.09 -12.24
N PRO A 70 -15.05 -1.08 -11.36
CA PRO A 70 -15.91 -1.34 -10.21
C PRO A 70 -16.16 -0.10 -9.35
N SER A 71 -15.13 0.71 -9.08
CA SER A 71 -15.28 1.93 -8.28
C SER A 71 -16.21 2.97 -8.92
N ALA A 72 -16.17 3.09 -10.26
CA ALA A 72 -17.02 4.03 -11.00
C ALA A 72 -18.48 3.55 -11.06
N ARG A 73 -18.71 2.24 -10.97
CA ARG A 73 -20.02 1.61 -10.88
C ARG A 73 -20.61 1.58 -9.47
N GLY A 74 -19.90 2.11 -8.47
CA GLY A 74 -20.33 2.07 -7.08
C GLY A 74 -20.31 0.66 -6.47
N ILE A 75 -19.57 -0.28 -7.05
CA ILE A 75 -19.34 -1.59 -6.44
C ILE A 75 -18.40 -1.38 -5.25
N PRO A 76 -18.80 -1.70 -4.01
CA PRO A 76 -17.93 -1.51 -2.86
C PRO A 76 -16.78 -2.52 -2.90
N PHE A 77 -15.59 -2.06 -2.49
CA PHE A 77 -14.49 -2.93 -2.10
C PHE A 77 -14.67 -3.27 -0.62
N ARG A 78 -14.56 -4.55 -0.25
CA ARG A 78 -14.75 -4.95 1.15
C ARG A 78 -13.71 -4.28 2.07
N PRO A 79 -14.09 -3.76 3.25
CA PRO A 79 -13.14 -3.15 4.17
C PRO A 79 -12.03 -4.13 4.56
N LEU A 80 -10.79 -3.67 4.51
CA LEU A 80 -9.63 -4.43 4.96
C LEU A 80 -9.39 -4.19 6.45
N PRO A 81 -9.19 -5.25 7.25
CA PRO A 81 -8.83 -5.06 8.64
C PRO A 81 -7.42 -4.48 8.78
N LEU A 82 -7.28 -3.44 9.62
CA LEU A 82 -5.99 -2.90 10.01
C LEU A 82 -5.42 -3.66 11.20
N LEU A 83 -4.09 -3.68 11.32
CA LEU A 83 -3.43 -4.25 12.48
C LEU A 83 -3.53 -3.27 13.67
N CYS A 84 -3.99 -3.79 14.81
CA CYS A 84 -4.12 -3.06 16.06
C CYS A 84 -3.17 -3.64 17.12
N LEU A 85 -2.84 -2.85 18.14
CA LEU A 85 -2.18 -3.31 19.34
C LEU A 85 -3.15 -3.32 20.51
N ARG A 86 -3.04 -4.37 21.32
CA ARG A 86 -3.78 -4.51 22.57
C ARG A 86 -2.93 -4.06 23.75
N PHE A 87 -3.46 -3.12 24.53
CA PHE A 87 -2.87 -2.64 25.76
C PHE A 87 -3.62 -3.17 26.99
N GLY A 88 -2.88 -3.58 28.01
CA GLY A 88 -3.42 -4.22 29.21
C GLY A 88 -3.54 -5.75 29.08
N ASP A 89 -3.61 -6.41 30.24
CA ASP A 89 -3.58 -7.88 30.34
C ASP A 89 -4.96 -8.50 30.63
N ASP A 90 -6.02 -7.69 30.82
CA ASP A 90 -7.37 -8.15 31.21
C ASP A 90 -8.49 -7.48 30.38
N GLY A 91 -9.70 -8.06 30.40
CA GLY A 91 -10.86 -7.84 29.49
C GLY A 91 -11.43 -6.43 29.25
N GLN A 92 -10.73 -5.36 29.64
CA GLN A 92 -10.89 -3.99 29.16
C GLN A 92 -9.60 -3.55 28.47
N ALA A 93 -9.16 -4.34 27.49
CA ALA A 93 -7.93 -4.03 26.80
C ALA A 93 -8.18 -2.88 25.82
N ASP A 94 -7.49 -1.75 26.03
CA ASP A 94 -7.53 -0.63 25.10
C ASP A 94 -6.87 -1.06 23.78
N LEU A 95 -7.52 -0.72 22.67
CA LEU A 95 -7.04 -1.02 21.33
C LEU A 95 -6.64 0.28 20.66
N ASP A 96 -5.50 0.26 19.98
CA ASP A 96 -5.09 1.35 19.11
C ASP A 96 -4.46 0.80 17.82
N LEU A 97 -4.40 1.61 16.76
CA LEU A 97 -3.75 1.22 15.52
C LEU A 97 -2.27 0.94 15.78
N ALA A 98 -1.74 -0.11 15.15
CA ALA A 98 -0.33 -0.42 15.22
C ALA A 98 0.48 0.56 14.36
N GLU A 99 0.61 1.80 14.84
CA GLU A 99 1.41 2.86 14.24
C GLU A 99 2.77 2.99 14.93
N LYS A 100 3.66 3.84 14.39
CA LYS A 100 5.02 3.97 14.90
C LYS A 100 5.04 4.42 16.36
N GLU A 101 4.21 5.40 16.69
CA GLU A 101 4.05 5.95 18.03
C GLU A 101 3.53 4.88 18.98
N THR A 102 2.50 4.14 18.58
CA THR A 102 1.91 3.03 19.35
C THR A 102 2.91 1.90 19.62
N LEU A 103 3.79 1.59 18.65
CA LEU A 103 4.88 0.62 18.85
C LEU A 103 5.92 1.12 19.86
N VAL A 104 6.28 2.40 19.80
CA VAL A 104 7.23 3.02 20.75
C VAL A 104 6.65 3.03 22.16
N ASP A 105 5.35 3.29 22.28
CA ASP A 105 4.62 3.28 23.56
C ASP A 105 4.49 1.85 24.10
N LEU A 106 4.22 0.85 23.25
CA LEU A 106 4.21 -0.56 23.62
C LEU A 106 5.59 -1.02 24.16
N ALA A 107 6.67 -0.46 23.65
CA ALA A 107 8.02 -0.72 24.16
C ALA A 107 8.33 -0.01 25.50
N GLY A 108 7.41 0.82 26.02
CA GLY A 108 7.60 1.56 27.27
C GLY A 108 8.69 2.63 27.17
N PHE A 109 8.87 3.23 25.98
CA PHE A 109 9.98 4.16 25.75
C PHE A 109 9.89 5.41 26.64
N SER A 110 10.98 5.70 27.34
CA SER A 110 11.15 6.94 28.08
C SER A 110 12.53 7.50 27.81
N LEU A 111 12.60 8.69 27.20
CA LEU A 111 13.87 9.35 26.89
C LEU A 111 14.69 9.63 28.16
N ALA A 112 14.02 9.96 29.27
CA ALA A 112 14.68 10.21 30.56
C ALA A 112 15.44 9.00 31.11
N ALA A 113 15.02 7.79 30.75
CA ALA A 113 15.64 6.54 31.18
C ALA A 113 16.77 6.07 30.25
N GLN A 114 17.01 6.76 29.14
CA GLN A 114 18.02 6.36 28.16
C GLN A 114 19.42 6.77 28.60
N SER A 115 20.43 6.06 28.08
CA SER A 115 21.84 6.39 28.32
C SER A 115 22.15 7.83 27.88
N PRO A 116 22.84 8.62 28.73
CA PRO A 116 23.24 10.00 28.40
C PRO A 116 24.50 10.08 27.53
N GLU A 117 25.09 8.95 27.13
CA GLU A 117 26.35 8.95 26.39
C GLU A 117 26.16 9.49 24.95
N LEU A 118 27.05 10.40 24.55
CA LEU A 118 27.09 10.98 23.21
C LEU A 118 28.50 10.95 22.62
N PRO A 119 29.09 9.76 22.39
CA PRO A 119 30.46 9.63 21.89
C PRO A 119 30.66 10.15 20.46
N ALA A 120 29.58 10.25 19.67
CA ALA A 120 29.61 10.73 18.29
C ALA A 120 29.83 12.26 18.19
N PHE A 121 29.57 13.02 19.26
CA PHE A 121 29.81 14.45 19.26
C PHE A 121 31.29 14.75 19.43
N VAL A 122 31.89 15.30 18.36
CA VAL A 122 33.28 15.78 18.36
C VAL A 122 33.24 17.20 17.80
N PRO A 123 33.52 18.24 18.61
CA PRO A 123 33.59 19.61 18.14
C PRO A 123 34.58 19.75 16.98
N ASP A 124 34.13 20.34 15.88
CA ASP A 124 35.04 20.66 14.78
C ASP A 124 36.16 21.58 15.27
N LYS A 125 37.39 21.33 14.85
CA LYS A 125 38.48 22.28 15.12
C LYS A 125 38.15 23.60 14.42
N ASP A 126 38.26 24.71 15.15
CA ASP A 126 37.99 26.06 14.65
C ASP A 126 38.45 26.21 13.19
N HIS A 127 37.52 26.60 12.32
CA HIS A 127 37.84 26.87 10.93
C HIS A 127 38.84 28.03 10.90
N LYS A 128 39.92 27.89 10.11
CA LYS A 128 40.94 28.93 9.99
C LYS A 128 40.27 30.24 9.59
N PRO A 129 40.46 31.35 10.34
CA PRO A 129 39.88 32.63 9.96
C PRO A 129 40.40 33.03 8.57
N TYR A 130 39.50 33.50 7.71
CA TYR A 130 39.85 34.10 6.44
C TYR A 130 39.94 35.62 6.64
N LEU A 131 41.06 36.22 6.28
CA LEU A 131 41.18 37.66 6.22
C LEU A 131 40.59 38.13 4.88
N LEU A 132 39.56 38.97 4.93
CA LEU A 132 39.04 39.68 3.76
C LEU A 132 39.63 41.10 3.77
N ASP A 133 40.60 41.34 2.90
CA ASP A 133 41.12 42.69 2.67
C ASP A 133 40.48 43.25 1.39
N VAL A 134 39.93 44.46 1.48
CA VAL A 134 39.31 45.19 0.37
C VAL A 134 40.10 46.47 0.18
N ASP A 135 41.20 46.37 -0.56
CA ASP A 135 41.98 47.55 -0.97
C ASP A 135 41.72 47.86 -2.46
N LYS A 136 41.35 49.10 -2.74
CA LYS A 136 41.12 49.67 -4.09
C LYS A 136 40.31 48.79 -5.07
N GLY A 137 39.29 48.09 -4.59
CA GLY A 137 38.36 47.33 -5.43
C GLY A 137 38.79 45.91 -5.80
N HIS A 138 39.86 45.39 -5.20
CA HIS A 138 40.25 43.98 -5.33
C HIS A 138 40.04 43.24 -4.00
N LEU A 139 39.30 42.13 -4.06
CA LEU A 139 39.10 41.24 -2.91
C LEU A 139 40.28 40.29 -2.80
N ARG A 140 41.05 40.37 -1.71
CA ARG A 140 42.10 39.40 -1.39
C ARG A 140 41.62 38.53 -0.24
N ILE A 141 41.50 37.23 -0.50
CA ILE A 141 41.15 36.22 0.51
C ILE A 141 42.43 35.46 0.85
N GLU A 142 42.97 35.69 2.05
CA GLU A 142 44.10 34.93 2.58
C GLU A 142 43.66 34.04 3.73
N GLN A 143 44.09 32.77 3.70
CA GLN A 143 43.91 31.85 4.80
C GLN A 143 45.05 32.05 5.79
N GLU A 144 44.76 32.58 6.97
CA GLU A 144 45.78 32.86 7.98
C GLU A 144 46.39 31.53 8.47
N GLN A 145 47.72 31.38 8.33
CA GLN A 145 48.45 30.32 9.01
C GLN A 145 48.66 30.77 10.46
N ALA A 146 47.67 30.52 11.31
CA ALA A 146 47.77 30.84 12.74
C ALA A 146 48.96 30.10 13.37
N ALA A 147 50.05 30.82 13.61
CA ALA A 147 51.23 30.33 14.35
C ALA A 147 50.93 30.15 15.86
N TYR A 148 49.78 30.64 16.32
CA TYR A 148 49.28 30.47 17.68
C TYR A 148 47.77 30.19 17.61
N GLY A 149 47.39 28.92 17.71
CA GLY A 149 45.99 28.55 17.87
C GLY A 149 45.52 28.96 19.27
N VAL A 150 44.86 30.12 19.39
CA VAL A 150 44.18 30.50 20.62
C VAL A 150 42.97 29.57 20.77
N ASN A 151 42.94 28.75 21.83
CA ASN A 151 41.80 27.90 22.10
C ASN A 151 40.65 28.76 22.66
N LEU A 152 39.73 29.15 21.79
CA LEU A 152 38.59 30.00 22.13
C LEU A 152 37.55 29.28 23.01
N ASP A 153 37.63 27.96 23.14
CA ASP A 153 36.79 27.17 24.05
C ASP A 153 37.11 27.38 25.53
N LEU A 154 38.26 28.00 25.83
CA LEU A 154 38.66 28.33 27.20
C LEU A 154 38.27 29.76 27.60
N VAL A 155 37.71 30.54 26.67
CA VAL A 155 37.23 31.89 26.94
C VAL A 155 35.88 31.81 27.67
N PRO A 156 35.67 32.48 28.80
CA PRO A 156 34.39 32.47 29.49
C PRO A 156 33.24 32.94 28.58
N THR A 157 32.11 32.23 28.63
CA THR A 157 30.87 32.63 27.96
C THR A 157 29.87 33.19 28.97
N ASP A 158 29.09 34.20 28.57
CA ASP A 158 27.98 34.73 29.37
C ASP A 158 26.74 33.82 29.32
N VAL A 159 26.75 32.79 28.46
CA VAL A 159 25.65 31.83 28.31
C VAL A 159 25.72 30.80 29.42
N THR A 160 24.64 30.66 30.18
CA THR A 160 24.57 29.65 31.25
C THR A 160 24.24 28.26 30.71
N GLU A 161 24.50 27.21 31.49
CA GLU A 161 24.07 25.84 31.15
C GLU A 161 22.54 25.77 30.94
N THR A 162 21.78 26.51 31.75
CA THR A 162 20.32 26.62 31.64
C THR A 162 19.90 27.24 30.29
N ASP A 163 20.64 28.23 29.81
CA ASP A 163 20.36 28.84 28.50
C ASP A 163 20.63 27.89 27.34
N LEU A 164 21.74 27.13 27.42
CA LEU A 164 22.05 26.09 26.44
C LEU A 164 20.99 24.97 26.45
N MET A 165 20.59 24.49 27.64
CA MET A 165 19.55 23.46 27.76
C MET A 165 18.21 23.92 27.18
N ARG A 166 17.80 25.15 27.46
CA ARG A 166 16.55 25.73 26.91
C ARG A 166 16.62 25.83 25.38
N TRP A 167 17.74 26.28 24.84
CA TRP A 167 17.95 26.36 23.40
C TRP A 167 17.93 24.97 22.73
N LEU A 168 18.57 23.97 23.34
CA LEU A 168 18.55 22.59 22.86
C LEU A 168 17.15 21.96 22.95
N ASP A 169 16.43 22.16 24.05
CA ASP A 169 15.06 21.65 24.24
C ASP A 169 14.09 22.18 23.18
N GLU A 170 14.19 23.46 22.83
CA GLU A 170 13.38 24.07 21.76
C GLU A 170 13.68 23.47 20.39
N ARG A 171 14.95 23.19 20.09
CA ARG A 171 15.39 22.64 18.80
C ARG A 171 15.12 21.13 18.66
N LEU A 172 15.09 20.40 19.78
CA LEU A 172 14.91 18.94 19.84
C LEU A 172 13.46 18.52 20.15
N ARG A 173 12.49 19.40 19.94
CA ARG A 173 11.07 19.05 20.12
C ARG A 173 10.67 17.96 19.14
N THR A 174 10.03 16.92 19.68
CA THR A 174 9.54 15.78 18.91
C THR A 174 8.26 15.26 19.56
N GLN A 175 7.33 14.73 18.75
CA GLN A 175 6.11 14.11 19.24
C GLN A 175 6.42 12.88 20.11
N GLY A 176 5.58 12.61 21.10
CA GLY A 176 5.75 11.47 22.02
C GLY A 176 6.92 11.59 22.99
N VAL A 177 7.51 12.78 23.17
CA VAL A 177 8.49 13.03 24.24
C VAL A 177 8.12 14.30 24.99
N THR A 178 7.95 14.20 26.30
CA THR A 178 7.62 15.36 27.14
C THR A 178 8.83 16.28 27.33
N GLN A 179 8.58 17.56 27.62
CA GLN A 179 9.67 18.50 27.96
C GLN A 179 10.47 18.03 29.17
N SER A 180 9.79 17.51 30.20
CA SER A 180 10.46 16.97 31.39
C SER A 180 11.44 15.86 31.02
N GLN A 181 11.03 14.90 30.18
CA GLN A 181 11.91 13.82 29.76
C GLN A 181 13.12 14.32 28.97
N ARG A 182 12.92 15.27 28.04
CA ARG A 182 14.02 15.88 27.27
C ARG A 182 15.01 16.59 28.18
N LEU A 183 14.55 17.43 29.09
CA LEU A 183 15.43 18.17 30.00
C LEU A 183 16.21 17.24 30.93
N THR A 184 15.57 16.19 31.47
CA THR A 184 16.25 15.18 32.30
C THR A 184 17.38 14.50 31.52
N TRP A 185 17.10 14.07 30.29
CA TRP A 185 18.10 13.40 29.45
C TRP A 185 19.21 14.35 29.01
N LEU A 186 18.87 15.55 28.52
CA LEU A 186 19.84 16.58 28.12
C LEU A 186 20.79 16.96 29.26
N GLY A 187 20.27 17.16 30.47
CA GLY A 187 21.11 17.41 31.64
C GLY A 187 22.05 16.24 31.95
N GLY A 188 21.61 15.00 31.72
CA GLY A 188 22.48 13.83 31.77
C GLY A 188 23.61 13.88 30.74
N VAL A 189 23.29 14.18 29.48
CA VAL A 189 24.25 14.26 28.38
C VAL A 189 25.30 15.36 28.62
N LEU A 190 24.86 16.56 29.03
CA LEU A 190 25.78 17.67 29.32
C LEU A 190 26.75 17.32 30.45
N ARG A 191 26.25 16.71 31.54
CA ARG A 191 27.10 16.22 32.63
C ARG A 191 28.11 15.18 32.15
N TRP A 192 27.71 14.26 31.27
CA TRP A 192 28.62 13.27 30.70
C TRP A 192 29.69 13.91 29.80
N LEU A 193 29.32 14.84 28.93
CA LEU A 193 30.27 15.57 28.07
C LEU A 193 31.28 16.38 28.89
N GLN A 194 30.83 17.02 29.97
CA GLN A 194 31.73 17.80 30.84
C GLN A 194 32.65 16.92 31.70
N ARG A 195 32.15 15.78 32.21
CA ARG A 195 32.93 14.91 33.11
C ARG A 195 33.83 13.93 32.37
N GLU A 196 33.28 13.23 31.39
CA GLU A 196 33.97 12.13 30.70
C GLU A 196 34.74 12.60 29.47
N LYS A 197 34.22 13.60 28.74
CA LYS A 197 34.89 14.19 27.57
C LYS A 197 35.64 15.48 27.87
N GLN A 198 35.51 16.01 29.08
CA GLN A 198 36.19 17.23 29.55
C GLN A 198 35.92 18.47 28.68
N TYR A 199 34.76 18.52 28.00
CA TYR A 199 34.38 19.71 27.23
C TYR A 199 33.93 20.83 28.16
N SER A 200 34.42 22.05 27.92
CA SER A 200 33.97 23.25 28.63
C SER A 200 32.56 23.65 28.20
N LEU A 201 31.83 24.39 29.04
CA LEU A 201 30.53 24.94 28.65
C LEU A 201 30.66 25.85 27.42
N THR A 202 31.73 26.64 27.33
CA THR A 202 32.01 27.49 26.17
C THR A 202 32.13 26.67 24.89
N ALA A 203 32.86 25.54 24.90
CA ALA A 203 32.96 24.66 23.73
C ALA A 203 31.56 24.19 23.28
N LEU A 204 30.75 23.71 24.22
CA LEU A 204 29.40 23.22 23.94
C LEU A 204 28.49 24.33 23.37
N VAL A 205 28.63 25.56 23.87
CA VAL A 205 27.88 26.73 23.36
C VAL A 205 28.35 27.13 21.96
N ARG A 206 29.67 27.17 21.71
CA ARG A 206 30.25 27.48 20.39
C ARG A 206 29.81 26.47 19.33
N HIS A 207 29.77 25.19 19.71
CA HIS A 207 29.40 24.07 18.84
C HIS A 207 27.95 23.62 19.03
N ARG A 208 27.07 24.48 19.56
CA ARG A 208 25.68 24.10 19.91
C ARG A 208 24.86 23.53 18.76
N ASN A 209 25.12 23.95 17.52
CA ASN A 209 24.43 23.42 16.34
C ASN A 209 24.85 21.98 16.06
N GLN A 210 26.15 21.71 16.03
CA GLN A 210 26.70 20.36 15.88
C GLN A 210 26.26 19.44 17.03
N LEU A 211 26.20 19.99 18.25
CA LEU A 211 25.67 19.27 19.42
C LEU A 211 24.19 18.93 19.23
N ALA A 212 23.37 19.87 18.76
CA ALA A 212 21.96 19.64 18.48
C ALA A 212 21.75 18.56 17.40
N ASP A 213 22.55 18.58 16.34
CA ASP A 213 22.46 17.58 15.27
C ASP A 213 22.84 16.17 15.79
N ALA A 214 23.94 16.06 16.54
CA ALA A 214 24.35 14.80 17.18
C ALA A 214 23.31 14.27 18.19
N LEU A 215 22.69 15.16 18.97
CA LEU A 215 21.61 14.81 19.89
C LEU A 215 20.36 14.34 19.15
N ALA A 216 19.98 15.01 18.05
CA ALA A 216 18.83 14.62 17.23
C ALA A 216 19.02 13.24 16.62
N GLU A 217 20.21 12.95 16.08
CA GLU A 217 20.57 11.62 15.57
C GLU A 217 20.52 10.56 16.68
N ARG A 218 21.05 10.86 17.86
CA ARG A 218 21.00 9.95 19.00
C ARG A 218 19.57 9.68 19.46
N MET A 219 18.72 10.71 19.53
CA MET A 219 17.30 10.57 19.86
C MET A 219 16.56 9.72 18.83
N ALA A 220 16.82 9.93 17.53
CA ALA A 220 16.23 9.15 16.45
C ALA A 220 16.65 7.67 16.55
N ALA A 221 17.93 7.40 16.83
CA ALA A 221 18.44 6.05 17.03
C ALA A 221 17.76 5.35 18.22
N LEU A 222 17.68 6.00 19.38
CA LEU A 222 17.02 5.46 20.58
C LEU A 222 15.54 5.16 20.33
N ARG A 223 14.83 6.05 19.63
CA ARG A 223 13.43 5.81 19.22
C ARG A 223 13.32 4.66 18.23
N GLY A 224 14.25 4.55 17.28
CA GLY A 224 14.27 3.43 16.32
C GLY A 224 14.45 2.07 17.02
N GLU A 225 15.29 1.99 18.05
CA GLU A 225 15.45 0.77 18.87
C GLU A 225 14.19 0.46 19.68
N ALA A 226 13.51 1.48 20.23
CA ALA A 226 12.23 1.27 20.88
C ALA A 226 11.15 0.79 19.90
N GLN A 227 11.08 1.36 18.69
CA GLN A 227 10.14 0.92 17.66
C GLN A 227 10.39 -0.53 17.23
N LYS A 228 11.67 -0.94 17.09
CA LYS A 228 12.04 -2.35 16.86
C LYS A 228 11.57 -3.24 18.00
N THR A 229 11.78 -2.83 19.24
CA THR A 229 11.35 -3.58 20.43
C THR A 229 9.83 -3.72 20.46
N GLY A 230 9.09 -2.64 20.23
CA GLY A 230 7.62 -2.66 20.15
C GLY A 230 7.12 -3.56 19.03
N PHE A 231 7.77 -3.56 17.87
CA PHE A 231 7.44 -4.45 16.76
C PHE A 231 7.64 -5.93 17.13
N GLN A 232 8.71 -6.27 17.86
CA GLN A 232 8.92 -7.63 18.37
C GLN A 232 7.82 -8.03 19.35
N LEU A 233 7.47 -7.15 20.30
CA LEU A 233 6.38 -7.40 21.26
C LEU A 233 5.00 -7.53 20.59
N ALA A 234 4.78 -6.78 19.51
CA ALA A 234 3.53 -6.82 18.77
C ALA A 234 3.32 -8.14 18.03
N LEU A 235 4.39 -8.74 17.46
CA LEU A 235 4.25 -9.81 16.47
C LEU A 235 4.94 -11.14 16.82
N LEU A 236 6.03 -11.10 17.59
CA LEU A 236 7.01 -12.20 17.67
C LEU A 236 7.24 -12.75 19.09
N GLY A 237 6.66 -12.14 20.11
CA GLY A 237 6.72 -12.63 21.50
C GLY A 237 5.82 -13.84 21.77
N ASP A 238 5.96 -14.42 22.97
CA ASP A 238 5.14 -15.56 23.43
C ASP A 238 3.64 -15.22 23.56
N ASP A 239 3.33 -13.96 23.87
CA ASP A 239 1.98 -13.37 23.84
C ASP A 239 1.99 -12.12 22.96
N PRO A 240 1.90 -12.28 21.61
CA PRO A 240 1.99 -11.15 20.71
C PRO A 240 0.75 -10.24 20.90
N LYS A 241 1.00 -8.94 21.09
CA LYS A 241 -0.08 -7.98 21.37
C LYS A 241 -0.84 -7.51 20.14
N GLY A 242 -0.40 -7.89 18.93
CA GLY A 242 -1.04 -7.53 17.67
C GLY A 242 -2.37 -8.27 17.46
N CYS A 243 -3.42 -7.56 17.09
CA CYS A 243 -4.74 -8.12 16.83
C CYS A 243 -5.49 -7.36 15.72
N ILE A 244 -6.73 -7.77 15.44
CA ILE A 244 -7.63 -7.13 14.49
C ILE A 244 -8.91 -6.72 15.22
N SER A 245 -9.47 -5.57 14.86
CA SER A 245 -10.79 -5.12 15.31
C SER A 245 -11.67 -4.71 14.14
N SER A 246 -12.99 -4.83 14.30
CA SER A 246 -13.98 -4.29 13.35
C SER A 246 -13.99 -2.76 13.31
N ASP A 247 -13.49 -2.11 14.35
CA ASP A 247 -13.50 -0.64 14.48
C ASP A 247 -12.40 0.00 13.64
N TYR A 248 -11.34 -0.76 13.35
CA TYR A 248 -10.16 -0.30 12.62
C TYR A 248 -10.06 -1.00 11.27
N THR A 249 -10.60 -0.33 10.25
CA THR A 249 -10.58 -0.83 8.87
C THR A 249 -10.06 0.21 7.90
N PHE A 250 -9.43 -0.27 6.85
CA PHE A 250 -9.04 0.50 5.68
C PHE A 250 -10.04 0.27 4.55
N ASN A 251 -10.41 1.32 3.84
CA ASN A 251 -11.42 1.27 2.78
C ASN A 251 -10.84 1.78 1.47
N PHE A 252 -11.10 1.04 0.38
CA PHE A 252 -10.95 1.58 -0.97
C PHE A 252 -12.31 2.13 -1.42
N GLY A 253 -12.33 3.37 -1.92
CA GLY A 253 -13.56 4.08 -2.25
C GLY A 253 -13.47 4.87 -3.55
N PRO A 254 -14.61 5.25 -4.16
CA PRO A 254 -14.61 6.09 -5.36
C PRO A 254 -13.82 7.39 -5.13
N GLY A 255 -12.89 7.71 -6.03
CA GLY A 255 -12.03 8.90 -5.92
C GLY A 255 -10.87 8.78 -4.92
N MET A 256 -10.75 7.68 -4.19
CA MET A 256 -9.67 7.41 -3.22
C MET A 256 -8.54 6.60 -3.86
N TYR A 257 -8.09 7.01 -5.05
CA TYR A 257 -6.94 6.39 -5.71
C TYR A 257 -5.91 7.46 -6.08
N PRO A 258 -4.73 7.48 -5.45
CA PRO A 258 -3.78 8.57 -5.58
C PRO A 258 -2.90 8.46 -6.84
N ALA A 259 -3.43 7.90 -7.94
CA ALA A 259 -2.70 7.76 -9.18
C ALA A 259 -2.47 9.12 -9.85
N GLN A 260 -1.24 9.35 -10.30
CA GLN A 260 -0.86 10.50 -11.11
C GLN A 260 -0.42 10.03 -12.50
N PRO A 261 -0.65 10.82 -13.56
CA PRO A 261 -0.09 10.53 -14.88
C PRO A 261 1.46 10.44 -14.82
N PRO A 262 2.09 9.59 -15.66
CA PRO A 262 1.45 8.72 -16.66
C PRO A 262 0.82 7.47 -16.02
N TYR A 263 -0.41 7.16 -16.42
CA TYR A 263 -1.06 5.88 -16.09
C TYR A 263 -0.47 4.74 -16.94
N TYR A 264 -0.77 3.49 -16.59
CA TYR A 264 -0.44 2.31 -17.40
C TYR A 264 -0.89 2.48 -18.86
N GLN A 265 0.02 2.25 -19.81
CA GLN A 265 -0.21 2.35 -21.27
C GLN A 265 0.14 1.06 -22.02
N GLY A 266 0.27 -0.07 -21.31
CA GLY A 266 0.59 -1.32 -21.97
C GLY A 266 -0.59 -1.91 -22.75
N ARG A 267 -0.28 -2.93 -23.55
CA ARG A 267 -1.26 -3.56 -24.46
C ARG A 267 -2.22 -4.51 -23.77
N TYR A 268 -1.85 -5.04 -22.61
CA TYR A 268 -2.72 -5.94 -21.85
C TYR A 268 -3.85 -5.13 -21.21
N ARG A 269 -5.07 -5.60 -21.38
CA ARG A 269 -6.26 -4.93 -20.83
C ARG A 269 -6.64 -5.58 -19.51
N PHE A 270 -6.32 -4.92 -18.41
CA PHE A 270 -6.74 -5.35 -17.07
C PHE A 270 -8.25 -5.17 -16.90
N LEU A 271 -8.95 -6.28 -16.66
CA LEU A 271 -10.42 -6.29 -16.58
C LEU A 271 -10.93 -6.18 -15.14
N LYS A 272 -10.10 -6.54 -14.16
CA LYS A 272 -10.48 -6.65 -12.74
C LYS A 272 -9.86 -5.58 -11.86
N HIS A 273 -9.14 -4.61 -12.42
CA HIS A 273 -8.64 -3.50 -11.62
C HIS A 273 -9.82 -2.67 -11.08
N TYR A 274 -9.81 -2.40 -9.77
CA TYR A 274 -10.92 -1.76 -9.07
C TYR A 274 -11.16 -0.32 -9.52
N TYR A 275 -10.07 0.40 -9.84
CA TYR A 275 -10.13 1.78 -10.31
C TYR A 275 -10.01 1.88 -11.84
N GLY A 276 -10.56 2.96 -12.39
CA GLY A 276 -10.58 3.23 -13.82
C GLY A 276 -9.23 3.47 -14.50
N VAL A 277 -8.21 3.71 -13.69
CA VAL A 277 -6.83 3.93 -14.13
C VAL A 277 -5.91 3.10 -13.25
N ILE A 278 -4.75 2.71 -13.77
CA ILE A 278 -3.69 2.03 -13.01
C ILE A 278 -2.50 2.98 -12.94
N GLY A 279 -2.12 3.38 -11.73
CA GLY A 279 -0.91 4.17 -11.50
C GLY A 279 0.30 3.27 -11.29
N ASP A 280 1.49 3.80 -11.55
CA ASP A 280 2.79 3.19 -11.20
C ASP A 280 2.90 1.67 -11.48
N LEU A 281 2.48 1.29 -12.68
CA LEU A 281 2.65 -0.06 -13.22
C LEU A 281 3.34 0.06 -14.58
N GLN A 282 4.58 -0.40 -14.66
CA GLN A 282 5.37 -0.32 -15.89
C GLN A 282 5.24 -1.59 -16.73
N VAL A 283 5.35 -1.44 -18.05
CA VAL A 283 5.47 -2.59 -18.96
C VAL A 283 6.93 -3.04 -18.97
N PRO A 284 7.23 -4.33 -18.75
CA PRO A 284 8.61 -4.81 -18.77
C PRO A 284 9.21 -4.65 -20.15
N THR A 285 10.52 -4.41 -20.20
CA THR A 285 11.27 -4.54 -21.45
C THR A 285 11.41 -6.03 -21.81
N ALA A 286 11.67 -6.34 -23.08
CA ALA A 286 11.83 -7.73 -23.54
C ALA A 286 12.92 -8.55 -22.82
N ARG A 287 13.78 -7.89 -22.03
CA ARG A 287 14.87 -8.52 -21.27
C ARG A 287 14.57 -8.67 -19.78
N GLN A 288 13.47 -8.11 -19.29
CA GLN A 288 13.11 -8.10 -17.87
C GLN A 288 11.97 -9.08 -17.63
N THR A 289 12.31 -10.27 -17.15
CA THR A 289 11.35 -11.34 -16.85
C THR A 289 10.79 -11.23 -15.43
N ASP A 290 11.53 -10.60 -14.51
CA ASP A 290 11.17 -10.44 -13.11
C ASP A 290 10.52 -9.07 -12.82
N HIS A 291 9.32 -8.85 -13.34
CA HIS A 291 8.60 -7.57 -13.19
C HIS A 291 7.24 -7.75 -12.50
N GLU A 292 6.88 -6.78 -11.66
CA GLU A 292 5.55 -6.66 -11.01
C GLU A 292 4.36 -6.74 -12.00
N TYR A 293 4.62 -6.47 -13.27
CA TYR A 293 3.63 -6.52 -14.34
C TYR A 293 3.13 -7.94 -14.56
N HIS A 294 4.03 -8.92 -14.54
CA HIS A 294 3.66 -10.32 -14.67
C HIS A 294 2.84 -10.80 -13.47
N CYS A 295 3.08 -10.23 -12.28
CA CYS A 295 2.26 -10.46 -11.10
C CYS A 295 0.85 -9.87 -11.26
N ALA A 296 0.74 -8.62 -11.72
CA ALA A 296 -0.54 -7.98 -11.99
C ALA A 296 -1.37 -8.76 -13.02
N VAL A 297 -0.74 -9.25 -14.09
CA VAL A 297 -1.42 -10.10 -15.10
C VAL A 297 -1.91 -11.40 -14.48
N ALA A 298 -1.05 -12.09 -13.72
CA ALA A 298 -1.43 -13.35 -13.07
C ALA A 298 -2.60 -13.19 -12.08
N ILE A 299 -2.65 -12.06 -11.36
CA ILE A 299 -3.76 -11.68 -10.47
C ILE A 299 -5.04 -11.41 -11.26
N ASP A 300 -4.97 -10.60 -12.32
CA ASP A 300 -6.12 -10.22 -13.14
C ASP A 300 -6.77 -11.44 -13.82
N GLU A 301 -5.95 -12.38 -14.30
CA GLU A 301 -6.39 -13.64 -14.91
C GLU A 301 -6.87 -14.68 -13.89
N HIS A 302 -6.69 -14.46 -12.59
CA HIS A 302 -7.01 -15.47 -11.58
C HIS A 302 -8.52 -15.56 -11.35
N PRO A 303 -9.17 -16.75 -11.50
CA PRO A 303 -10.63 -16.87 -11.39
C PRO A 303 -11.16 -16.54 -9.99
N ALA A 304 -10.35 -16.76 -8.96
CA ALA A 304 -10.70 -16.41 -7.58
C ALA A 304 -10.74 -14.90 -7.30
N VAL A 305 -10.02 -14.11 -8.09
CA VAL A 305 -9.90 -12.68 -7.86
C VAL A 305 -11.15 -12.03 -8.43
N ARG A 306 -11.89 -11.33 -7.55
CA ARG A 306 -13.06 -10.54 -7.93
C ARG A 306 -12.58 -9.23 -8.55
N HIS A 307 -11.86 -8.44 -7.76
CA HIS A 307 -11.19 -7.21 -8.20
C HIS A 307 -9.87 -7.02 -7.45
N TRP A 308 -8.97 -6.21 -8.00
CA TRP A 308 -7.68 -5.92 -7.38
C TRP A 308 -7.28 -4.45 -7.53
N VAL A 309 -6.40 -3.97 -6.64
CA VAL A 309 -5.87 -2.61 -6.63
C VAL A 309 -4.34 -2.70 -6.70
N ARG A 310 -3.70 -1.97 -7.63
CA ARG A 310 -2.28 -1.61 -7.51
C ARG A 310 -2.15 -0.59 -6.39
N ASN A 311 -1.66 -1.01 -5.23
CA ASN A 311 -1.63 -0.21 -4.02
C ASN A 311 -0.42 0.74 -4.02
N LEU A 312 -0.68 2.02 -4.25
CA LEU A 312 0.37 3.03 -4.45
C LEU A 312 0.95 3.46 -3.10
N PRO A 313 2.28 3.48 -2.90
CA PRO A 313 2.85 3.72 -1.59
C PRO A 313 2.66 5.19 -1.12
N LYS A 314 2.78 5.40 0.20
CA LYS A 314 2.87 6.73 0.84
C LYS A 314 1.68 7.66 0.60
N SER A 315 0.46 7.13 0.69
CA SER A 315 -0.78 7.91 0.63
C SER A 315 -1.75 7.46 1.72
N PRO A 316 -2.59 8.36 2.27
CA PRO A 316 -3.68 7.97 3.17
C PRO A 316 -4.72 7.06 2.50
N PHE A 317 -4.72 6.99 1.16
CA PHE A 317 -5.60 6.12 0.38
C PHE A 317 -4.96 4.78 0.01
N SER A 318 -3.98 4.35 0.80
CA SER A 318 -3.22 3.13 0.55
C SER A 318 -3.15 2.26 1.77
N PHE A 319 -3.36 0.97 1.57
CA PHE A 319 -3.27 -0.01 2.63
C PHE A 319 -1.80 -0.18 3.04
N SER A 320 -1.55 -0.24 4.35
CA SER A 320 -0.21 -0.46 4.86
C SER A 320 -0.21 -1.29 6.13
N LEU A 321 0.91 -1.97 6.37
CA LEU A 321 1.21 -2.73 7.57
C LEU A 321 2.42 -2.08 8.27
N PRO A 322 2.47 -2.03 9.61
CA PRO A 322 3.61 -1.45 10.29
C PRO A 322 4.86 -2.31 10.13
N THR A 323 6.02 -1.66 10.11
CA THR A 323 7.29 -2.35 10.39
C THR A 323 8.06 -1.59 11.46
N ALA A 324 9.17 -2.16 11.91
CA ALA A 324 10.07 -1.53 12.86
C ALA A 324 10.70 -0.20 12.38
N VAL A 325 10.63 0.13 11.08
CA VAL A 325 11.25 1.33 10.51
C VAL A 325 10.21 2.22 9.83
N GLN A 326 9.43 1.67 8.91
CA GLN A 326 8.43 2.41 8.12
C GLN A 326 7.22 1.55 7.79
N ASN A 327 6.10 2.18 7.44
CA ASN A 327 4.96 1.42 6.96
C ASN A 327 5.33 0.70 5.66
N PHE A 328 4.98 -0.58 5.62
CA PHE A 328 5.06 -1.44 4.47
C PHE A 328 3.77 -1.30 3.68
N TYR A 329 3.89 -0.89 2.41
CA TYR A 329 2.78 -0.79 1.46
C TYR A 329 2.93 -1.95 0.47
N PRO A 330 2.16 -3.05 0.62
CA PRO A 330 2.23 -4.17 -0.29
C PRO A 330 1.82 -3.75 -1.69
N ASP A 331 2.39 -4.36 -2.72
CA ASP A 331 2.16 -3.95 -4.10
C ASP A 331 0.70 -4.05 -4.59
N PHE A 332 0.01 -5.12 -4.19
CA PHE A 332 -1.34 -5.41 -4.66
C PHE A 332 -2.26 -5.81 -3.51
N VAL A 333 -3.52 -5.41 -3.63
CA VAL A 333 -4.59 -5.84 -2.73
C VAL A 333 -5.75 -6.37 -3.56
N CYS A 334 -6.15 -7.61 -3.30
CA CYS A 334 -7.18 -8.31 -4.05
C CYS A 334 -8.35 -8.66 -3.14
N GLU A 335 -9.57 -8.43 -3.61
CA GLU A 335 -10.77 -9.02 -3.04
C GLU A 335 -11.05 -10.34 -3.76
N LEU A 336 -11.20 -11.43 -3.01
CA LEU A 336 -11.49 -12.76 -3.55
C LEU A 336 -13.00 -13.03 -3.57
N MET A 337 -13.43 -13.93 -4.45
CA MET A 337 -14.83 -14.33 -4.62
C MET A 337 -15.43 -14.95 -3.33
N ASP A 338 -14.60 -15.56 -2.50
CA ASP A 338 -14.99 -16.16 -1.21
C ASP A 338 -15.04 -15.15 -0.05
N GLY A 339 -14.76 -13.87 -0.32
CA GLY A 339 -14.82 -12.77 0.65
C GLY A 339 -13.54 -12.57 1.47
N ARG A 340 -12.50 -13.39 1.27
CA ARG A 340 -11.16 -13.11 1.81
C ARG A 340 -10.47 -12.01 1.01
N HIS A 341 -9.48 -11.38 1.62
CA HIS A 341 -8.52 -10.54 0.92
C HIS A 341 -7.23 -11.31 0.66
N LEU A 342 -6.59 -11.04 -0.48
CA LEU A 342 -5.23 -11.45 -0.75
C LEU A 342 -4.37 -10.19 -0.93
N VAL A 343 -3.36 -10.05 -0.07
CA VAL A 343 -2.36 -8.99 -0.14
C VAL A 343 -1.09 -9.58 -0.75
N VAL A 344 -0.56 -8.96 -1.80
CA VAL A 344 0.60 -9.46 -2.54
C VAL A 344 1.69 -8.41 -2.61
N GLU A 345 2.91 -8.79 -2.27
CA GLU A 345 4.12 -8.03 -2.53
C GLU A 345 4.94 -8.76 -3.58
N TYR A 346 5.35 -8.08 -4.65
CA TYR A 346 6.21 -8.67 -5.67
C TYR A 346 7.68 -8.31 -5.43
N LYS A 347 8.56 -9.30 -5.51
CA LYS A 347 10.01 -9.12 -5.40
C LYS A 347 10.72 -9.58 -6.67
N GLY A 348 11.49 -8.67 -7.26
CA GLY A 348 12.47 -9.02 -8.29
C GLY A 348 13.57 -9.93 -7.71
N GLU A 349 14.22 -10.72 -8.57
CA GLU A 349 15.17 -11.76 -8.17
C GLU A 349 16.33 -11.22 -7.30
N GLY A 350 16.76 -9.98 -7.54
CA GLY A 350 17.85 -9.31 -6.79
C GLY A 350 17.52 -8.85 -5.37
N TYR A 351 16.26 -8.96 -4.91
CA TYR A 351 15.80 -8.38 -3.63
C TYR A 351 15.21 -9.41 -2.65
N LYS A 352 15.41 -10.71 -2.92
CA LYS A 352 14.76 -11.81 -2.18
C LYS A 352 15.15 -11.90 -0.69
N SER A 353 16.34 -11.43 -0.29
CA SER A 353 16.96 -11.85 0.98
C SER A 353 17.54 -10.73 1.86
N ASN A 354 17.08 -9.48 1.75
CA ASN A 354 17.49 -8.44 2.71
C ASN A 354 16.60 -8.44 3.97
N ASP A 355 17.11 -7.87 5.07
CA ASP A 355 16.41 -7.80 6.37
C ASP A 355 15.04 -7.10 6.26
N ASP A 356 14.91 -6.12 5.35
CA ASP A 356 13.64 -5.44 5.04
C ASP A 356 12.58 -6.41 4.47
N SER A 357 12.96 -7.27 3.52
CA SER A 357 12.07 -8.29 2.97
C SER A 357 11.64 -9.31 4.03
N GLN A 358 12.50 -9.66 4.99
CA GLN A 358 12.12 -10.54 6.09
C GLN A 358 11.09 -9.87 7.02
N ALA A 359 11.32 -8.61 7.42
CA ALA A 359 10.38 -7.88 8.26
C ALA A 359 9.00 -7.71 7.60
N LYS A 360 8.97 -7.42 6.29
CA LYS A 360 7.73 -7.33 5.49
C LYS A 360 6.99 -8.66 5.40
N ARG A 361 7.73 -9.76 5.21
CA ARG A 361 7.14 -11.10 5.20
C ARG A 361 6.51 -11.44 6.55
N LEU A 362 7.25 -11.23 7.65
CA LEU A 362 6.77 -11.51 9.00
C LEU A 362 5.48 -10.76 9.34
N VAL A 363 5.42 -9.45 9.08
CA VAL A 363 4.19 -8.70 9.37
C VAL A 363 3.04 -9.07 8.44
N GLY A 364 3.31 -9.36 7.17
CA GLY A 364 2.28 -9.81 6.22
C GLY A 364 1.67 -11.15 6.62
N GLU A 365 2.51 -12.12 6.96
CA GLU A 365 2.09 -13.44 7.45
C GLU A 365 1.34 -13.34 8.79
N TYR A 366 1.82 -12.50 9.71
CA TYR A 366 1.13 -12.25 10.97
C TYR A 366 -0.27 -11.66 10.74
N TRP A 367 -0.37 -10.61 9.90
CA TRP A 367 -1.65 -9.99 9.54
C TRP A 367 -2.60 -11.01 8.91
N ALA A 368 -2.12 -11.84 7.98
CA ALA A 368 -2.92 -12.91 7.38
C ALA A 368 -3.45 -13.88 8.45
N LYS A 369 -2.59 -14.32 9.37
CA LYS A 369 -2.95 -15.21 10.48
C LYS A 369 -4.02 -14.61 11.39
N VAL A 370 -3.86 -13.37 11.86
CA VAL A 370 -4.80 -12.78 12.83
C VAL A 370 -6.10 -12.29 12.20
N SER A 371 -6.10 -12.01 10.89
CA SER A 371 -7.28 -11.53 10.17
C SER A 371 -8.07 -12.62 9.44
N GLY A 372 -7.49 -13.81 9.25
CA GLY A 372 -8.05 -14.87 8.41
C GLY A 372 -7.97 -14.59 6.90
N ASN A 373 -7.23 -13.55 6.50
CA ASN A 373 -6.95 -13.22 5.10
C ASN A 373 -5.65 -13.88 4.62
N LEU A 374 -5.22 -13.56 3.41
CA LEU A 374 -4.06 -14.16 2.77
C LEU A 374 -2.98 -13.12 2.48
N PHE A 375 -1.72 -13.53 2.63
CA PHE A 375 -0.56 -12.74 2.26
C PHE A 375 0.39 -13.57 1.40
N LEU A 376 0.94 -12.97 0.35
CA LEU A 376 1.93 -13.60 -0.52
C LEU A 376 3.08 -12.63 -0.81
N MET A 377 4.31 -13.09 -0.58
CA MET A 377 5.49 -12.47 -1.14
C MET A 377 5.86 -13.21 -2.43
N ALA A 378 5.38 -12.69 -3.57
CA ALA A 378 5.53 -13.29 -4.88
C ALA A 378 6.90 -12.98 -5.48
N VAL A 379 7.45 -13.95 -6.19
CA VAL A 379 8.71 -13.85 -6.96
C VAL A 379 8.52 -14.49 -8.33
N GLU A 380 9.36 -14.17 -9.31
CA GLU A 380 9.27 -14.79 -10.65
C GLU A 380 9.28 -16.31 -10.54
N ARG A 381 10.26 -16.86 -9.80
CA ARG A 381 10.32 -18.26 -9.41
C ARG A 381 10.70 -18.39 -7.93
N ASP A 382 9.91 -19.15 -7.18
CA ASP A 382 10.23 -19.45 -5.79
C ASP A 382 11.22 -20.61 -5.65
N GLU A 383 11.58 -20.95 -4.42
CA GLU A 383 12.50 -22.05 -4.11
C GLU A 383 12.00 -23.43 -4.58
N GLN A 384 10.69 -23.57 -4.82
CA GLN A 384 10.06 -24.78 -5.36
C GLN A 384 9.97 -24.75 -6.90
N GLY A 385 10.50 -23.71 -7.54
CA GLY A 385 10.46 -23.51 -8.99
C GLY A 385 9.11 -23.03 -9.52
N ARG A 386 8.17 -22.68 -8.64
CA ARG A 386 6.81 -22.27 -8.99
C ARG A 386 6.81 -20.86 -9.55
N GLY A 387 6.13 -20.67 -10.68
CA GLY A 387 5.85 -19.32 -11.21
C GLY A 387 4.82 -18.57 -10.37
N VAL A 388 4.66 -17.27 -10.61
CA VAL A 388 3.71 -16.43 -9.85
C VAL A 388 2.30 -17.00 -9.81
N ARG A 389 1.77 -17.52 -10.94
CA ARG A 389 0.44 -18.13 -10.98
C ARG A 389 0.31 -19.32 -10.02
N GLN A 390 1.30 -20.21 -10.01
CA GLN A 390 1.31 -21.38 -9.13
C GLN A 390 1.48 -21.00 -7.65
N GLN A 391 2.21 -19.91 -7.36
CA GLN A 391 2.29 -19.35 -6.01
C GLN A 391 0.94 -18.78 -5.56
N LEU A 392 0.22 -18.08 -6.44
CA LEU A 392 -1.15 -17.60 -6.19
C LEU A 392 -2.11 -18.78 -5.94
N ASP A 393 -2.08 -19.80 -6.78
CA ASP A 393 -2.92 -21.00 -6.61
C ASP A 393 -2.65 -21.66 -5.25
N ALA A 394 -1.38 -21.75 -4.85
CA ALA A 394 -0.99 -22.37 -3.59
C ALA A 394 -1.44 -21.57 -2.35
N VAL A 395 -1.33 -20.23 -2.37
CA VAL A 395 -1.71 -19.39 -1.21
C VAL A 395 -3.23 -19.23 -1.10
N ILE A 396 -3.92 -19.10 -2.23
CA ILE A 396 -5.39 -19.03 -2.26
C ILE A 396 -5.98 -20.40 -1.85
N GLY A 397 -5.24 -21.47 -2.17
CA GLY A 397 -5.63 -22.86 -1.95
C GLY A 397 -6.65 -23.31 -2.99
N HIS A 398 -7.15 -24.53 -2.82
CA HIS A 398 -8.35 -24.95 -3.54
C HIS A 398 -9.50 -24.05 -3.10
N ILE A 399 -9.79 -23.05 -3.94
CA ILE A 399 -11.09 -22.43 -3.98
C ILE A 399 -12.02 -23.60 -4.20
N SER A 400 -12.88 -23.86 -3.23
CA SER A 400 -14.18 -24.39 -3.61
C SER A 400 -14.69 -23.32 -4.56
N SER A 401 -14.55 -23.54 -5.88
CA SER A 401 -15.27 -22.74 -6.86
C SER A 401 -16.63 -22.49 -6.26
N PRO A 402 -17.17 -21.25 -6.26
CA PRO A 402 -18.52 -21.01 -5.78
C PRO A 402 -19.37 -22.18 -6.22
N PRO A 403 -19.87 -23.01 -5.28
CA PRO A 403 -20.22 -24.38 -5.59
C PRO A 403 -21.15 -24.36 -6.80
N ALA A 404 -20.71 -24.98 -7.90
CA ALA A 404 -21.46 -24.93 -9.15
C ALA A 404 -22.72 -25.75 -8.94
N PHE A 405 -23.77 -25.09 -8.46
CA PHE A 405 -25.03 -25.75 -8.23
C PHE A 405 -25.72 -25.95 -9.57
N ALA A 406 -26.10 -27.20 -9.85
CA ALA A 406 -26.95 -27.50 -10.99
C ALA A 406 -28.37 -26.97 -10.72
N GLU A 407 -29.12 -26.69 -11.79
CA GLU A 407 -30.56 -26.50 -11.65
C GLU A 407 -31.18 -27.71 -10.95
N HIS A 408 -32.15 -27.45 -10.07
CA HIS A 408 -32.83 -28.38 -9.17
C HIS A 408 -31.97 -28.94 -8.02
N GLN A 409 -30.70 -28.51 -7.88
CA GLN A 409 -29.89 -28.90 -6.72
C GLN A 409 -30.40 -28.24 -5.44
N ARG A 410 -30.44 -29.01 -4.35
CA ARG A 410 -30.77 -28.49 -3.02
C ARG A 410 -29.57 -27.77 -2.41
N VAL A 411 -29.83 -26.58 -1.90
CA VAL A 411 -28.84 -25.68 -1.29
C VAL A 411 -29.33 -25.19 0.07
N ARG A 412 -28.42 -24.65 0.87
CA ARG A 412 -28.73 -23.93 2.11
C ARG A 412 -28.01 -22.60 2.16
N LEU A 413 -28.58 -21.64 2.86
CA LEU A 413 -27.91 -20.38 3.16
C LEU A 413 -26.82 -20.54 4.21
N CYS A 414 -25.61 -20.03 3.96
CA CYS A 414 -24.52 -20.06 4.93
C CYS A 414 -24.58 -18.92 5.97
N ARG A 415 -25.41 -17.90 5.72
CA ARG A 415 -25.64 -16.73 6.58
C ARG A 415 -27.03 -16.13 6.34
N ASP A 416 -27.47 -15.27 7.25
CA ASP A 416 -28.69 -14.47 7.05
C ASP A 416 -28.54 -13.55 5.83
N LEU A 417 -29.63 -13.36 5.08
CA LEU A 417 -29.66 -12.56 3.87
C LEU A 417 -30.97 -11.77 3.78
N GLU A 418 -30.87 -10.46 3.55
CA GLU A 418 -32.00 -9.63 3.14
C GLU A 418 -31.84 -9.31 1.65
N SER A 419 -32.76 -9.80 0.83
CA SER A 419 -32.72 -9.64 -0.63
C SER A 419 -34.12 -9.58 -1.21
N GLU A 420 -34.35 -8.68 -2.17
CA GLU A 420 -35.64 -8.51 -2.86
C GLU A 420 -36.85 -8.31 -1.92
N GLY A 421 -36.61 -7.74 -0.72
CA GLY A 421 -37.63 -7.52 0.31
C GLY A 421 -37.91 -8.73 1.22
N TYR A 422 -37.21 -9.85 1.03
CA TYR A 422 -37.30 -11.04 1.87
C TYR A 422 -36.17 -11.10 2.89
N ARG A 423 -36.48 -11.60 4.09
CA ARG A 423 -35.49 -11.93 5.12
C ARG A 423 -35.31 -13.43 5.22
N LEU A 424 -34.23 -13.92 4.64
CA LEU A 424 -33.87 -15.32 4.64
C LEU A 424 -32.87 -15.59 5.75
N ARG A 425 -33.12 -16.65 6.53
CA ARG A 425 -32.27 -17.03 7.67
C ARG A 425 -31.20 -18.02 7.24
N ARG A 426 -30.06 -18.00 7.94
CA ARG A 426 -29.03 -19.02 7.85
C ARG A 426 -29.64 -20.43 7.97
N ASP A 427 -29.05 -21.38 7.24
CA ASP A 427 -29.43 -22.79 7.15
C ASP A 427 -30.80 -23.06 6.48
N MET A 428 -31.52 -22.03 6.06
CA MET A 428 -32.75 -22.17 5.28
C MET A 428 -32.45 -22.89 3.97
N ALA A 429 -33.20 -23.95 3.70
CA ALA A 429 -33.02 -24.79 2.52
C ALA A 429 -33.80 -24.21 1.33
N GLY A 430 -33.18 -24.28 0.16
CA GLY A 430 -33.79 -23.88 -1.09
C GLY A 430 -33.42 -24.81 -2.24
N THR A 431 -34.07 -24.61 -3.38
CA THR A 431 -33.83 -25.36 -4.61
C THR A 431 -33.42 -24.38 -5.70
N VAL A 432 -32.31 -24.64 -6.37
CA VAL A 432 -31.86 -23.81 -7.49
C VAL A 432 -32.83 -23.97 -8.66
N LEU A 433 -33.40 -22.88 -9.17
CA LEU A 433 -34.26 -22.86 -10.34
C LEU A 433 -33.51 -22.46 -11.62
N SER A 434 -32.53 -21.57 -11.51
CA SER A 434 -31.75 -21.09 -12.65
C SER A 434 -30.36 -20.65 -12.22
N VAL A 435 -29.39 -20.83 -13.11
CA VAL A 435 -27.98 -20.45 -12.92
C VAL A 435 -27.66 -19.23 -13.77
N TYR A 436 -27.05 -18.21 -13.15
CA TYR A 436 -26.65 -16.99 -13.83
C TYR A 436 -25.14 -16.80 -13.80
N GLY A 437 -24.60 -16.27 -14.91
CA GLY A 437 -23.19 -15.86 -15.03
C GLY A 437 -22.21 -16.96 -14.65
N ASP A 438 -22.38 -18.16 -15.21
CA ASP A 438 -21.55 -19.35 -14.97
C ASP A 438 -21.41 -19.74 -13.48
N GLY A 439 -22.49 -19.55 -12.71
CA GLY A 439 -22.52 -19.90 -11.28
C GLY A 439 -22.10 -18.75 -10.35
N ALA A 440 -22.12 -17.51 -10.82
CA ALA A 440 -21.94 -16.33 -9.97
C ALA A 440 -23.17 -16.05 -9.08
N ALA A 441 -24.37 -16.37 -9.58
CA ALA A 441 -25.63 -16.21 -8.87
C ALA A 441 -26.67 -17.26 -9.29
N TYR A 442 -27.69 -17.44 -8.46
CA TYR A 442 -28.74 -18.43 -8.62
C TYR A 442 -30.10 -17.83 -8.32
N ALA A 443 -31.13 -18.16 -9.09
CA ALA A 443 -32.51 -18.04 -8.63
C ALA A 443 -32.79 -19.24 -7.73
N VAL A 444 -33.09 -19.02 -6.45
CA VAL A 444 -33.35 -20.09 -5.50
C VAL A 444 -34.76 -19.97 -4.94
N GLU A 445 -35.52 -21.05 -5.05
CA GLU A 445 -36.83 -21.20 -4.43
C GLU A 445 -36.67 -21.63 -2.97
N PHE A 446 -37.24 -20.84 -2.06
CA PHE A 446 -37.35 -21.14 -0.64
C PHE A 446 -38.81 -21.39 -0.29
N ALA A 447 -39.09 -22.54 0.32
CA ALA A 447 -40.46 -23.02 0.53
C ALA A 447 -41.21 -22.38 1.72
N ASP A 448 -40.49 -21.70 2.62
CA ASP A 448 -41.07 -21.10 3.84
C ASP A 448 -40.39 -19.77 4.18
N VAL A 449 -40.76 -18.74 3.42
CA VAL A 449 -40.37 -17.35 3.69
C VAL A 449 -41.62 -16.60 4.10
N ASP A 450 -41.74 -16.32 5.40
CA ASP A 450 -42.93 -15.70 6.01
C ASP A 450 -44.25 -16.43 5.67
N GLY A 451 -44.22 -17.77 5.57
CA GLY A 451 -45.38 -18.61 5.28
C GLY A 451 -45.76 -18.71 3.79
N ALA A 452 -44.89 -18.25 2.88
CA ALA A 452 -45.06 -18.38 1.43
C ALA A 452 -43.80 -18.93 0.74
N ILE A 453 -43.97 -19.37 -0.51
CA ILE A 453 -42.84 -19.71 -1.39
C ILE A 453 -42.29 -18.40 -1.97
N ALA A 454 -40.97 -18.22 -1.88
CA ALA A 454 -40.27 -17.08 -2.48
C ALA A 454 -39.14 -17.57 -3.39
N VAL A 455 -39.05 -17.01 -4.59
CA VAL A 455 -37.89 -17.17 -5.46
C VAL A 455 -37.04 -15.92 -5.31
N VAL A 456 -35.80 -16.10 -4.88
CA VAL A 456 -34.90 -14.99 -4.57
C VAL A 456 -33.58 -15.18 -5.32
N THR A 457 -33.09 -14.11 -5.94
CA THR A 457 -31.75 -14.13 -6.53
C THR A 457 -30.69 -14.05 -5.43
N VAL A 458 -29.82 -15.05 -5.38
CA VAL A 458 -28.78 -15.19 -4.36
C VAL A 458 -27.40 -15.39 -5.00
N ALA A 459 -26.39 -14.75 -4.43
CA ALA A 459 -25.01 -14.90 -4.88
C ALA A 459 -24.45 -16.28 -4.48
N ALA A 460 -23.54 -16.84 -5.28
CA ALA A 460 -23.00 -18.16 -5.00
C ALA A 460 -22.29 -18.30 -3.65
N ASN A 461 -21.65 -17.22 -3.18
CA ASN A 461 -20.95 -17.17 -1.91
C ASN A 461 -21.86 -17.19 -0.68
N VAL A 462 -23.20 -17.13 -0.85
CA VAL A 462 -24.16 -17.28 0.25
C VAL A 462 -24.80 -18.66 0.33
N LEU A 463 -24.46 -19.56 -0.60
CA LEU A 463 -25.03 -20.89 -0.70
C LEU A 463 -24.01 -21.98 -0.39
N VAL A 464 -24.48 -23.06 0.21
CA VAL A 464 -23.75 -24.32 0.39
C VAL A 464 -24.61 -25.49 -0.06
N GLY A 465 -24.00 -26.58 -0.53
CA GLY A 465 -24.74 -27.77 -0.94
C GLY A 465 -25.44 -28.42 0.27
N ALA A 466 -26.72 -28.75 0.14
CA ALA A 466 -27.38 -29.58 1.13
C ALA A 466 -26.86 -31.01 0.96
N ALA A 467 -26.17 -31.56 1.96
CA ALA A 467 -25.83 -32.98 1.95
C ALA A 467 -27.12 -33.81 1.82
N GLU A 468 -27.14 -34.76 0.89
CA GLU A 468 -28.18 -35.78 0.83
C GLU A 468 -28.17 -36.55 2.15
N GLN A 469 -29.27 -36.49 2.90
CA GLN A 469 -29.50 -37.34 4.07
C GLN A 469 -30.19 -38.63 3.64
#